data_AF-W4S0L7-F1
#
_entry.id   AF-W4S0L7-F1
#
_cell.length_a   1.000
_cell.length_b   1.000
_cell.length_c   1.000
_cell.angle_alpha   90.00
_cell.angle_beta   90.00
_cell.angle_gamma   90.00
#
_symmetry.space_group_name_H-M   'P 1'
#
loop_
_entity.id
_entity.type
_entity.pdbx_description
1 polymer ?
#
loop_
_entity_poly.entity_id
_entity_poly.type
_entity_poly.pdbx_seq_one_letter_code
_entity_poly.pdbx_strand_id
1 'polypeptide(L)'
;MYGGGFATIPAYLADLFGTQMVGAIHGRLLTAWATAGILGPVVVGYMREYQLAHGSPPSQVYNTTMYILAGMLVLGLICNLLVRPVAARHFMTPEELAREKQLAHEKVDRSGKAVLPPEQMARIGHGGNPALVALAWLAVGVPMSWGIWVTLQKAFVLFH
;
A
#
# COMPACT_ATOMS: atom_id res chain seq x y z
N MET A 1 -2.64 15.16 -5.71
CA MET A 1 -1.39 15.26 -4.93
C MET A 1 -0.80 13.90 -4.53
N TYR A 2 -1.51 12.76 -4.63
CA TYR A 2 -0.92 11.45 -4.29
C TYR A 2 0.15 10.93 -5.28
N GLY A 3 0.07 11.25 -6.57
CA GLY A 3 0.96 10.67 -7.59
C GLY A 3 2.44 11.03 -7.44
N GLY A 4 2.77 12.24 -6.98
CA GLY A 4 4.17 12.70 -6.85
C GLY A 4 4.94 11.94 -5.77
N GLY A 5 4.31 11.66 -4.62
CA GLY A 5 4.92 10.88 -3.55
C GLY A 5 5.11 9.42 -3.96
N PHE A 6 4.07 8.77 -4.50
CA PHE A 6 4.18 7.37 -4.93
C PHE A 6 5.20 7.15 -6.06
N ALA A 7 5.39 8.14 -6.94
CA ALA A 7 6.40 8.07 -7.99
C ALA A 7 7.84 8.08 -7.46
N THR A 8 8.11 8.75 -6.33
CA THR A 8 9.46 8.87 -5.78
C THR A 8 9.80 7.80 -4.75
N ILE A 9 8.81 7.07 -4.19
CA ILE A 9 9.06 6.03 -3.19
C ILE A 9 10.05 4.95 -3.67
N PRO A 10 9.96 4.38 -4.89
CA PRO A 10 10.90 3.34 -5.32
C PRO A 10 12.36 3.85 -5.37
N ALA A 11 12.57 5.09 -5.82
CA ALA A 11 13.89 5.71 -5.84
C ALA A 11 14.39 5.98 -4.42
N TYR A 12 13.55 6.56 -3.56
CA TYR A 12 13.88 6.81 -2.15
C TYR A 12 14.24 5.52 -1.39
N LEU A 13 13.48 4.43 -1.61
CA LEU A 13 13.78 3.13 -1.02
C LEU A 13 15.08 2.53 -1.58
N ALA A 14 15.36 2.72 -2.86
CA ALA A 14 16.62 2.28 -3.46
C ALA A 14 17.83 3.00 -2.84
N ASP A 15 17.71 4.29 -2.55
CA ASP A 15 18.77 5.08 -1.93
C ASP A 15 19.01 4.67 -0.46
N LEU A 16 17.96 4.30 0.27
CA LEU A 16 18.05 3.91 1.68
C LEU A 16 18.45 2.44 1.90
N PHE A 17 17.92 1.53 1.10
CA PHE A 17 18.01 0.08 1.29
C PHE A 17 18.79 -0.63 0.18
N GLY A 18 19.26 0.10 -0.85
CA GLY A 18 19.88 -0.46 -2.05
C GLY A 18 18.86 -0.97 -3.07
N THR A 19 19.35 -1.18 -4.30
CA THR A 19 18.51 -1.57 -5.46
C THR A 19 18.13 -3.05 -5.50
N GLN A 20 18.72 -3.88 -4.64
CA GLN A 20 18.65 -5.34 -4.72
C GLN A 20 17.23 -5.89 -4.46
N MET A 21 16.51 -5.30 -3.49
CA MET A 21 15.20 -5.79 -2.99
C MET A 21 14.13 -4.71 -2.88
N VAL A 22 14.22 -3.65 -3.70
CA VAL A 22 13.30 -2.49 -3.65
C VAL A 22 11.84 -2.91 -3.79
N GLY A 23 11.53 -3.85 -4.68
CA GLY A 23 10.16 -4.33 -4.89
C GLY A 23 9.56 -4.99 -3.64
N ALA A 24 10.32 -5.86 -2.96
CA ALA A 24 9.86 -6.54 -1.75
C ALA A 24 9.66 -5.56 -0.57
N ILE A 25 10.57 -4.59 -0.41
CA ILE A 25 10.48 -3.56 0.61
C ILE A 25 9.30 -2.62 0.32
N HIS A 26 9.12 -2.23 -0.94
CA HIS A 26 7.99 -1.41 -1.37
C HIS A 26 6.65 -2.10 -1.10
N GLY A 27 6.55 -3.42 -1.35
CA GLY A 27 5.34 -4.19 -1.03
C GLY A 27 4.94 -4.11 0.44
N ARG A 28 5.91 -4.21 1.36
CA ARG A 28 5.67 -4.05 2.80
C ARG A 28 5.23 -2.62 3.16
N LEU A 29 5.81 -1.62 2.50
CA LEU A 29 5.40 -0.22 2.65
C LEU A 29 3.94 -0.03 2.21
N LEU A 30 3.52 -0.62 1.08
CA LEU A 30 2.13 -0.54 0.62
C LEU A 30 1.15 -1.20 1.60
N THR A 31 1.54 -2.30 2.24
CA THR A 31 0.73 -2.90 3.30
C THR A 31 0.56 -1.96 4.49
N ALA A 32 1.65 -1.34 4.97
CA ALA A 32 1.58 -0.36 6.06
C ALA A 32 0.72 0.86 5.70
N TRP A 33 0.83 1.35 4.46
CA TRP A 33 -0.01 2.43 3.94
C TRP A 33 -1.50 2.05 3.93
N ALA A 34 -1.84 0.85 3.47
CA ALA A 34 -3.22 0.36 3.47
C ALA A 34 -3.78 0.30 4.90
N THR A 35 -3.01 -0.21 5.85
CA THR A 35 -3.40 -0.23 7.27
C THR A 35 -3.65 1.19 7.80
N ALA A 36 -2.77 2.15 7.48
CA ALA A 36 -2.97 3.54 7.88
C ALA A 36 -4.24 4.15 7.27
N GLY A 37 -4.58 3.81 6.02
CA GLY A 37 -5.81 4.24 5.36
C GLY A 37 -7.09 3.76 6.05
N ILE A 38 -7.05 2.59 6.71
CA ILE A 38 -8.17 2.06 7.50
C ILE A 38 -8.20 2.72 8.88
N LEU A 39 -7.06 2.83 9.55
CA LEU A 39 -6.99 3.34 10.92
C LEU A 39 -7.28 4.84 11.01
N GLY A 40 -6.87 5.64 10.02
CA GLY A 40 -7.04 7.10 10.04
C GLY A 40 -8.50 7.54 10.28
N PRO A 41 -9.46 7.14 9.43
CA PRO A 41 -10.87 7.47 9.63
C PRO A 41 -11.44 6.93 10.94
N VAL A 42 -11.02 5.74 11.35
CA VAL A 42 -11.49 5.10 12.60
C VAL A 42 -11.07 5.92 13.82
N VAL A 43 -9.79 6.32 13.89
CA VAL A 43 -9.27 7.16 14.98
C VAL A 43 -9.98 8.52 15.00
N VAL A 44 -10.12 9.17 13.84
CA VAL A 44 -10.77 10.49 13.75
C VAL A 44 -12.25 10.42 14.15
N GLY A 45 -12.96 9.37 13.72
CA GLY A 45 -14.32 9.11 14.15
C GLY A 45 -14.39 9.01 15.68
N TYR A 46 -13.68 8.05 16.27
CA TYR A 46 -13.71 7.86 17.72
C TYR A 46 -13.36 9.12 18.52
N MET A 47 -12.37 9.89 18.08
CA MET A 47 -12.03 11.17 18.70
C MET A 47 -13.16 12.21 18.63
N ARG A 48 -13.85 12.28 17.49
CA ARG A 48 -14.99 13.17 17.28
C ARG A 48 -16.16 12.77 18.19
N GLU A 49 -16.52 11.50 18.19
CA GLU A 49 -17.61 10.97 19.02
C GLU A 49 -17.31 11.15 20.51
N TYR A 50 -16.07 10.90 20.93
CA TYR A 50 -15.62 11.12 22.31
C TYR A 50 -15.83 12.57 22.75
N GLN A 51 -15.42 13.55 21.93
CA GLN A 51 -15.57 14.97 22.28
C GLN A 51 -17.03 15.44 22.30
N LEU A 52 -17.86 14.93 21.37
CA LEU A 52 -19.30 15.22 21.36
C LEU A 52 -20.00 14.64 22.61
N ALA A 53 -19.63 13.43 23.03
CA ALA A 53 -20.18 12.79 24.23
C ALA A 53 -19.85 13.58 25.51
N HIS A 54 -18.75 14.33 25.53
CA HIS A 54 -18.36 15.23 26.62
C HIS A 54 -19.00 16.62 26.52
N GLY A 55 -19.98 16.81 25.64
CA GLY A 55 -20.72 18.06 25.50
C GLY A 55 -19.96 19.17 24.78
N SER A 56 -18.86 18.86 24.09
CA SER A 56 -18.11 19.88 23.33
C SER A 56 -18.92 20.37 22.13
N PRO A 57 -18.98 21.69 21.88
CA PRO A 57 -19.67 22.23 20.72
C PRO A 57 -19.01 21.77 19.40
N PRO A 58 -19.76 21.51 18.31
CA PRO A 58 -19.22 20.92 17.08
C PRO A 58 -18.05 21.68 16.45
N SER A 59 -18.03 23.02 16.56
CA SER A 59 -16.95 23.86 16.06
C SER A 59 -15.63 23.61 16.80
N GLN A 60 -15.69 23.37 18.11
CA GLN A 60 -14.52 23.08 18.93
C GLN A 60 -14.00 21.67 18.64
N VAL A 61 -14.89 20.70 18.42
CA VAL A 61 -14.50 19.33 18.05
C VAL A 61 -13.69 19.31 16.76
N TYR A 62 -14.09 20.10 15.76
CA TYR A 62 -13.36 20.22 14.50
C TYR A 62 -11.96 20.82 14.70
N ASN A 63 -11.86 21.95 15.42
CA ASN A 63 -10.57 22.60 15.70
C ASN A 63 -9.61 21.67 16.44
N THR A 64 -10.07 21.04 17.52
CA THR A 64 -9.26 20.11 18.31
C THR A 64 -8.78 18.93 17.46
N THR A 65 -9.67 18.35 16.65
CA THR A 65 -9.32 17.24 15.76
C THR A 65 -8.28 17.66 14.72
N MET A 66 -8.42 18.84 14.11
CA MET A 66 -7.43 19.38 13.17
C MET A 66 -6.07 19.61 13.83
N TYR A 67 -6.03 20.14 15.06
CA TYR A 67 -4.77 20.31 15.79
C TYR A 67 -4.10 18.98 16.14
N ILE A 68 -4.87 17.95 16.50
CA ILE A 68 -4.31 16.61 16.76
C ILE A 68 -3.76 15.99 15.48
N LEU A 69 -4.47 16.10 14.36
CA LEU A 69 -3.98 15.63 13.05
C LEU A 69 -2.71 16.38 12.62
N ALA A 70 -2.65 17.69 12.85
CA ALA A 70 -1.43 18.47 12.65
C ALA A 70 -0.28 17.96 13.54
N GLY A 71 -0.55 17.66 14.81
CA GLY A 71 0.41 17.03 15.71
C GLY A 71 0.91 15.67 15.20
N MET A 72 0.01 14.81 14.70
CA MET A 72 0.37 13.53 14.10
C MET A 72 1.24 13.70 12.84
N LEU A 73 0.99 14.73 12.03
CA LEU A 73 1.84 15.07 10.88
C LEU A 73 3.25 15.50 11.32
N VAL A 74 3.35 16.32 12.37
CA VAL A 74 4.65 16.73 12.93
C VAL A 74 5.41 15.51 13.46
N LEU A 75 4.73 14.60 14.17
CA LEU A 75 5.33 13.33 14.60
C LEU A 75 5.78 12.48 13.40
N GLY A 76 4.94 12.38 12.36
CA GLY A 76 5.30 11.69 11.12
C GLY A 76 6.52 12.30 10.43
N LEU A 77 6.64 13.63 10.43
CA LEU A 77 7.80 14.35 9.90
C LEU A 77 9.05 14.03 10.72
N ILE A 78 8.97 14.05 12.06
CA ILE A 78 10.10 13.69 12.93
C ILE A 78 10.52 12.25 12.67
N CYS A 79 9.58 11.30 12.63
CA CYS A 79 9.85 9.91 12.29
C CYS A 79 10.55 9.78 10.92
N ASN A 80 10.11 10.54 9.92
CA ASN A 80 10.72 10.55 8.60
C ASN A 80 12.15 11.11 8.62
N LEU A 81 12.41 12.17 9.40
CA LEU A 81 13.76 12.75 9.56
C LEU A 81 14.72 11.80 10.30
N LEU A 82 14.20 10.90 11.14
CA LEU A 82 14.99 9.89 11.84
C LEU A 82 15.35 8.69 10.95
N VAL A 83 14.69 8.52 9.80
CA VAL A 83 15.03 7.46 8.84
C VAL A 83 16.42 7.75 8.26
N ARG A 84 17.32 6.77 8.34
CA ARG A 84 18.69 6.85 7.84
C ARG A 84 18.96 5.69 6.88
N PRO A 85 19.93 5.84 5.97
CA PRO A 85 20.39 4.75 5.12
C PRO A 85 20.80 3.54 5.97
N VAL A 86 20.43 2.35 5.51
CA VAL A 86 20.79 1.11 6.19
C VAL A 86 22.31 0.93 6.16
N ALA A 87 22.90 0.48 7.27
CA ALA A 87 24.34 0.25 7.36
C ALA A 87 24.79 -0.90 6.44
N ALA A 88 25.98 -0.77 5.84
CA ALA A 88 26.57 -1.74 4.89
C ALA A 88 26.56 -3.20 5.38
N ARG A 89 26.67 -3.42 6.70
CA ARG A 89 26.65 -4.75 7.33
C ARG A 89 25.33 -5.51 7.22
N HIS A 90 24.21 -4.83 6.93
CA HIS A 90 22.90 -5.45 6.78
C HIS A 90 22.58 -5.78 5.32
N PHE A 91 23.46 -5.40 4.39
CA PHE A 91 23.34 -5.82 3.00
C PHE A 91 23.84 -7.27 2.89
N MET A 92 23.17 -8.03 2.02
CA MET A 92 23.63 -9.37 1.67
C MET A 92 24.98 -9.28 0.97
N THR A 93 25.85 -10.24 1.28
CA THR A 93 27.11 -10.41 0.54
C THR A 93 26.83 -10.75 -0.92
N PRO A 94 27.77 -10.52 -1.85
CA PRO A 94 27.58 -10.85 -3.26
C PRO A 94 27.22 -12.32 -3.49
N GLU A 95 27.77 -13.22 -2.68
CA GLU A 95 27.52 -14.66 -2.74
C GLU A 95 26.11 -15.02 -2.25
N GLU A 96 25.67 -14.45 -1.12
CA GLU A 96 24.30 -14.62 -0.61
C GLU A 96 23.27 -14.06 -1.58
N LEU A 97 23.53 -12.88 -2.14
CA LEU A 97 22.66 -12.28 -3.14
C LEU A 97 22.62 -13.11 -4.42
N ALA A 98 23.76 -13.65 -4.87
CA ALA A 98 23.81 -14.56 -6.01
C ALA A 98 23.01 -15.82 -5.74
N ARG A 99 23.10 -16.38 -4.53
CA ARG A 99 22.31 -17.54 -4.10
C ARG A 99 20.82 -17.23 -4.04
N GLU A 100 20.41 -16.09 -3.46
CA GLU A 100 19.00 -15.69 -3.44
C GLU A 100 18.45 -15.42 -4.85
N LYS A 101 19.22 -14.73 -5.69
CA LYS A 101 18.88 -14.56 -7.10
C LYS A 101 18.80 -15.89 -7.83
N GLN A 102 19.71 -16.82 -7.53
CA GLN A 102 19.67 -18.18 -8.06
C GLN A 102 18.46 -18.93 -7.56
N LEU A 103 18.02 -18.82 -6.31
CA LEU A 103 16.79 -19.46 -5.81
C LEU A 103 15.52 -18.82 -6.42
N ALA A 104 15.54 -17.52 -6.65
CA ALA A 104 14.48 -16.81 -7.36
C ALA A 104 14.45 -17.20 -8.85
N HIS A 105 15.62 -17.40 -9.47
CA HIS A 105 15.78 -17.92 -10.83
C HIS A 105 15.73 -19.45 -10.89
N GLU A 106 15.80 -20.22 -9.81
CA GLU A 106 15.57 -21.68 -9.86
C GLU A 106 14.07 -21.94 -9.97
N LYS A 107 13.25 -20.89 -9.82
CA LYS A 107 11.86 -20.85 -10.31
C LYS A 107 11.77 -20.51 -11.82
N VAL A 108 12.89 -20.17 -12.47
CA VAL A 108 13.07 -19.78 -13.89
C VAL A 108 14.41 -20.32 -14.49
N ASP A 109 14.42 -21.53 -15.07
CA ASP A 109 15.55 -22.24 -15.72
C ASP A 109 16.68 -21.35 -16.28
N ARG A 110 17.92 -21.85 -16.26
CA ARG A 110 19.18 -21.25 -16.80
C ARG A 110 19.04 -20.56 -18.17
N SER A 111 18.02 -20.89 -18.95
CA SER A 111 17.67 -20.27 -20.24
C SER A 111 16.75 -19.03 -20.15
N GLY A 112 16.40 -18.55 -18.95
CA GLY A 112 15.43 -17.46 -18.73
C GLY A 112 13.96 -17.87 -18.90
N LYS A 113 13.65 -19.17 -18.93
CA LYS A 113 12.27 -19.71 -19.05
C LYS A 113 11.79 -20.16 -17.67
N ALA A 114 10.50 -19.98 -17.33
CA ALA A 114 9.99 -20.47 -16.04
C ALA A 114 10.32 -21.97 -15.88
N VAL A 115 10.67 -22.43 -14.68
CA VAL A 115 10.95 -23.87 -14.42
C VAL A 115 9.71 -24.75 -14.62
N LEU A 116 8.55 -24.12 -14.75
CA LEU A 116 7.33 -24.78 -15.16
C LEU A 116 7.40 -25.17 -16.65
N PRO A 117 7.11 -26.44 -17.01
CA PRO A 117 6.95 -26.88 -18.38
C PRO A 117 6.14 -25.86 -19.20
N PRO A 118 6.44 -25.64 -20.50
CA PRO A 118 5.70 -24.71 -21.37
C PRO A 118 4.17 -24.87 -21.31
N GLU A 119 3.74 -26.10 -21.04
CA GLU A 119 2.36 -26.54 -20.90
C GLU A 119 1.69 -26.06 -19.60
N GLN A 120 2.46 -25.91 -18.52
CA GLN A 120 2.03 -25.29 -17.26
C GLN A 120 2.11 -23.76 -17.33
N MET A 121 3.10 -23.18 -18.02
CA MET A 121 3.10 -21.74 -18.33
C MET A 121 1.90 -21.33 -19.17
N ALA A 122 1.54 -22.12 -20.20
CA ALA A 122 0.33 -21.88 -21.00
C ALA A 122 -0.97 -22.02 -20.18
N ARG A 123 -0.93 -22.70 -19.03
CA ARG A 123 -2.04 -22.76 -18.06
C ARG A 123 -1.99 -21.65 -17.01
N ILE A 124 -0.88 -20.93 -16.83
CA ILE A 124 -0.85 -19.74 -15.96
C ILE A 124 -1.57 -18.62 -16.72
N GLY A 125 -2.83 -18.39 -16.36
CA GLY A 125 -3.74 -17.46 -17.05
C GLY A 125 -4.93 -18.15 -17.73
N HIS A 126 -4.76 -19.40 -18.20
CA HIS A 126 -5.83 -20.19 -18.84
C HIS A 126 -6.30 -21.42 -18.03
N GLY A 127 -5.63 -21.76 -16.92
CA GLY A 127 -5.84 -22.98 -16.13
C GLY A 127 -6.62 -22.78 -14.83
N GLY A 128 -7.11 -21.58 -14.55
CA GLY A 128 -8.04 -21.34 -13.46
C GLY A 128 -9.47 -21.62 -13.92
N ASN A 129 -10.31 -22.21 -13.06
CA ASN A 129 -11.74 -22.35 -13.33
C ASN A 129 -12.29 -20.96 -13.74
N PRO A 130 -12.81 -20.78 -14.97
CA PRO A 130 -13.26 -19.48 -15.45
C PRO A 130 -14.33 -18.87 -14.54
N ALA A 131 -15.11 -19.70 -13.84
CA ALA A 131 -16.05 -19.25 -12.83
C ALA A 131 -15.36 -18.64 -11.59
N LEU A 132 -14.22 -19.20 -11.13
CA LEU A 132 -13.46 -18.62 -10.02
C LEU A 132 -12.79 -17.30 -10.42
N VAL A 133 -12.29 -17.21 -11.65
CA VAL A 133 -11.72 -15.96 -12.18
C VAL A 133 -12.81 -14.89 -12.31
N ALA A 134 -13.98 -15.24 -12.85
CA ALA A 134 -15.12 -14.36 -12.92
C ALA A 134 -15.61 -13.94 -11.53
N LEU A 135 -15.70 -14.87 -10.56
CA LEU A 135 -16.06 -14.56 -9.18
C LEU A 135 -15.04 -13.64 -8.51
N ALA A 136 -13.74 -13.83 -8.73
CA ALA A 136 -12.70 -12.95 -8.20
C ALA A 136 -12.81 -11.53 -8.79
N TRP A 137 -13.04 -11.42 -10.11
CA TRP A 137 -13.27 -10.13 -10.76
C TRP A 137 -14.59 -9.48 -10.32
N LEU A 138 -15.64 -10.25 -10.07
CA LEU A 138 -16.89 -9.73 -9.51
C LEU A 138 -16.72 -9.28 -8.06
N ALA A 139 -15.97 -10.03 -7.25
CA ALA A 139 -15.69 -9.68 -5.86
C ALA A 139 -14.95 -8.32 -5.74
N VAL A 140 -14.15 -7.96 -6.74
CA VAL A 140 -13.49 -6.65 -6.82
C VAL A 140 -14.35 -5.61 -7.55
N GLY A 141 -14.91 -5.98 -8.69
CA GLY A 141 -15.63 -5.08 -9.60
C GLY A 141 -16.98 -4.61 -9.06
N VAL A 142 -17.70 -5.44 -8.30
CA VAL A 142 -19.00 -5.09 -7.71
C VAL A 142 -18.85 -4.01 -6.63
N PRO A 143 -17.99 -4.16 -5.60
CA PRO A 143 -17.77 -3.09 -4.62
C PRO A 143 -17.22 -1.80 -5.25
N MET A 144 -16.35 -1.91 -6.25
CA MET A 144 -15.77 -0.75 -6.92
C MET A 144 -16.85 0.02 -7.71
N SER A 145 -17.66 -0.68 -8.49
CA SER A 145 -18.78 -0.08 -9.25
C SER A 145 -19.81 0.54 -8.32
N TRP A 146 -20.11 -0.12 -7.19
CA TRP A 146 -21.00 0.42 -6.15
C TRP A 146 -20.46 1.73 -5.57
N GLY A 147 -19.17 1.77 -5.21
CA GLY A 147 -18.53 2.98 -4.68
C GLY A 147 -18.56 4.14 -5.67
N ILE A 148 -18.33 3.88 -6.96
CA ILE A 148 -18.43 4.86 -8.03
C ILE A 148 -19.88 5.39 -8.13
N TRP A 149 -20.86 4.50 -8.14
CA TRP A 149 -22.28 4.86 -8.21
C TRP A 149 -22.71 5.77 -7.05
N VAL A 150 -22.38 5.40 -5.81
CA VAL A 150 -22.69 6.20 -4.62
C VAL A 150 -22.05 7.59 -4.70
N THR A 151 -20.81 7.66 -5.20
CA THR A 151 -20.10 8.93 -5.36
C THR A 151 -20.80 9.83 -6.40
N LEU A 152 -21.22 9.26 -7.53
CA LEU A 152 -21.96 9.98 -8.57
C LEU A 152 -23.32 10.49 -8.06
N GLN A 153 -24.07 9.66 -7.33
CA GLN A 153 -25.35 10.07 -6.74
C GLN A 153 -25.18 11.27 -5.80
N LYS A 154 -24.20 11.22 -4.90
CA LYS A 154 -23.94 12.32 -3.97
C LYS A 154 -23.46 13.59 -4.68
N ALA A 155 -22.66 13.44 -5.74
CA ALA A 155 -22.21 14.58 -6.54
C ALA A 155 -23.39 15.26 -7.25
N PHE A 156 -24.35 14.50 -7.78
CA PHE A 156 -25.49 15.05 -8.50
C PHE A 156 -26.40 15.90 -7.58
N VAL A 157 -26.56 15.51 -6.31
CA VAL A 157 -27.31 16.29 -5.30
C VAL A 157 -26.68 17.66 -5.04
N LEU A 158 -25.39 17.87 -5.34
CA LEU A 158 -24.75 19.17 -5.16
C LEU A 158 -25.09 20.18 -6.27
N PHE A 159 -25.65 19.71 -7.40
CA PHE A 159 -25.97 20.53 -8.58
C PHE A 159 -27.48 20.80 -8.74
N HIS A 160 -28.29 20.39 -7.76
CA HIS A 160 -29.73 20.66 -7.69
C HIS A 160 -30.08 21.26 -6.32
#